data_AF-X0WW31-F1
#
_entry.id   AF-X0WW31-F1
#
_cell.length_a   1.000
_cell.length_b   1.000
_cell.length_c   1.000
_cell.angle_alpha   90.00
_cell.angle_beta   90.00
_cell.angle_gamma   90.00
#
_symmetry.space_group_name_H-M   'P 1'
#
loop_
_entity.id
_entity.type
_entity.pdbx_description
1 polymer ?
#
loop_
_entity_poly.entity_id
_entity_poly.type
_entity_poly.pdbx_seq_one_letter_code
_entity_poly.pdbx_strand_id
1 'polypeptide(L)'
;MREIASSERNWGTMEHNIRIIETLVVHEEQARKRLWDIYRNAFERLNQRTPIHHGGYDSSQFDAVLLDEDFTKFLVYTDDELVGATLITNVLTKIPWVNTAYFEDHYPNRSRDGKIYFLPAVVIDPKHQDLRLIGAKLLQQALTTLGEDAVLAVDYSET
;
A
#
# COMPACT_ATOMS: atom_id res chain seq x y z
N MET A 1 -50.16 -16.03 25.62
CA MET A 1 -48.89 -16.43 26.27
C MET A 1 -47.98 -17.04 25.22
N ARG A 2 -46.96 -16.29 24.79
CA ARG A 2 -45.61 -16.69 24.36
C ARG A 2 -44.96 -15.46 23.72
N GLU A 3 -44.29 -14.67 24.56
CA GLU A 3 -43.30 -13.69 24.12
C GLU A 3 -42.13 -14.43 23.49
N ILE A 4 -41.79 -14.08 22.26
CA ILE A 4 -40.52 -14.45 21.64
C ILE A 4 -39.61 -13.25 21.87
N ALA A 5 -38.75 -13.35 22.88
CA ALA A 5 -37.70 -12.37 23.12
C ALA A 5 -36.74 -12.38 21.92
N SER A 6 -36.71 -11.27 21.16
CA SER A 6 -35.65 -11.02 20.19
C SER A 6 -34.39 -10.65 20.96
N SER A 7 -33.47 -11.59 21.11
CA SER A 7 -32.12 -11.29 21.55
C SER A 7 -31.42 -10.50 20.44
N GLU A 8 -31.39 -9.16 20.56
CA GLU A 8 -30.50 -8.32 19.79
C GLU A 8 -29.06 -8.72 20.12
N ARG A 9 -28.44 -9.44 19.19
CA ARG A 9 -27.01 -9.69 19.19
C ARG A 9 -26.33 -8.38 18.82
N ASN A 10 -25.94 -7.59 19.82
CA ASN A 10 -24.98 -6.51 19.66
C ASN A 10 -23.62 -7.11 19.25
N TRP A 11 -23.38 -7.22 17.95
CA TRP A 11 -22.02 -7.20 17.42
C TRP A 11 -21.57 -5.75 17.57
N GLY A 12 -20.95 -5.44 18.71
CA GLY A 12 -20.15 -4.22 18.84
C GLY A 12 -19.07 -4.29 17.79
N THR A 13 -19.31 -3.70 16.63
CA THR A 13 -18.28 -3.49 15.63
C THR A 13 -17.40 -2.43 16.27
N MET A 14 -16.24 -2.83 16.80
CA MET A 14 -15.21 -1.88 17.21
C MET A 14 -14.84 -1.11 15.94
N GLU A 15 -15.42 0.06 15.73
CA GLU A 15 -15.01 0.96 14.66
C GLU A 15 -13.62 1.46 15.02
N HIS A 16 -12.59 0.76 14.56
CA HIS A 16 -11.22 1.26 14.63
C HIS A 16 -11.15 2.59 13.86
N ASN A 17 -10.62 3.63 14.51
CA ASN A 17 -10.42 4.91 13.85
C ASN A 17 -9.26 4.77 12.84
N ILE A 18 -9.60 4.67 11.56
CA ILE A 18 -8.61 4.55 10.48
C ILE A 18 -8.19 5.96 10.05
N ARG A 19 -6.89 6.25 10.18
CA ARG A 19 -6.29 7.51 9.76
C ARG A 19 -5.21 7.25 8.72
N ILE A 20 -5.28 7.93 7.58
CA ILE A 20 -4.28 7.85 6.53
C ILE A 20 -3.51 9.17 6.49
N ILE A 21 -2.18 9.09 6.45
CA ILE A 21 -1.28 10.23 6.28
C ILE A 21 -0.58 10.10 4.94
N GLU A 22 -0.65 11.15 4.13
CA GLU A 22 0.18 11.30 2.93
C GLU A 22 1.50 11.98 3.30
N THR A 23 2.62 11.44 2.83
CA THR A 23 3.95 12.05 3.01
C THR A 23 4.90 11.69 1.88
N LEU A 24 5.85 12.58 1.58
CA LEU A 24 6.95 12.34 0.65
C LEU A 24 8.13 11.65 1.34
N VAL A 25 8.33 11.88 2.65
CA VAL A 25 9.46 11.35 3.42
C VAL A 25 8.99 10.82 4.78
N VAL A 26 9.49 9.65 5.17
CA VAL A 26 9.28 9.08 6.50
C VAL A 26 10.52 9.35 7.36
N HIS A 27 10.58 10.51 8.01
CA HIS A 27 11.77 10.94 8.77
C HIS A 27 12.07 10.11 10.02
N GLU A 28 11.02 9.62 10.68
CA GLU A 28 11.13 8.87 11.94
C GLU A 28 11.70 7.46 11.69
N GLU A 29 12.89 7.18 12.22
CA GLU A 29 13.55 5.88 12.06
C GLU A 29 12.70 4.73 12.61
N GLN A 30 11.99 4.97 13.72
CA GLN A 30 11.09 3.97 14.31
C GLN A 30 9.95 3.61 13.36
N ALA A 31 9.40 4.60 12.64
CA ALA A 31 8.35 4.35 11.64
C ALA A 31 8.89 3.56 10.44
N ARG A 32 10.09 3.90 9.94
CA ARG A 32 10.72 3.14 8.85
C ARG A 32 11.00 1.69 9.23
N LYS A 33 11.54 1.45 10.43
CA LYS A 33 11.74 0.10 10.98
C LYS A 33 10.43 -0.68 11.09
N ARG A 34 9.37 -0.05 11.59
CA ARG A 34 8.03 -0.67 11.67
C ARG A 34 7.48 -1.04 10.29
N LEU A 35 7.63 -0.16 9.30
CA LEU A 35 7.19 -0.42 7.92
C LEU A 35 7.99 -1.55 7.27
N TRP A 36 9.30 -1.64 7.54
CA TRP A 36 10.11 -2.78 7.09
C TRP A 36 9.61 -4.10 7.65
N ASP A 37 9.28 -4.15 8.95
CA ASP A 37 8.71 -5.35 9.56
C ASP A 37 7.36 -5.73 8.93
N ILE A 38 6.49 -4.75 8.66
CA ILE A 38 5.21 -4.99 7.98
C ILE A 38 5.45 -5.54 6.57
N TYR A 39 6.31 -4.89 5.79
CA TYR A 39 6.65 -5.28 4.42
C TYR A 39 7.21 -6.70 4.35
N ARG A 40 8.24 -7.00 5.16
CA ARG A 40 8.84 -8.34 5.21
C ARG A 40 7.83 -9.38 5.63
N ASN A 41 7.04 -9.15 6.67
CA ASN A 41 6.06 -10.12 7.16
C ASN A 41 4.92 -10.37 6.17
N ALA A 42 4.52 -9.35 5.40
CA ALA A 42 3.50 -9.48 4.35
C ALA A 42 4.00 -10.39 3.22
N PHE A 43 5.25 -10.21 2.78
CA PHE A 43 5.80 -10.97 1.65
C PHE A 43 6.41 -12.33 2.04
N GLU A 44 6.95 -12.49 3.25
CA GLU A 44 7.51 -13.77 3.72
C GLU A 44 6.48 -14.91 3.69
N ARG A 45 5.22 -14.62 4.06
CA ARG A 45 4.13 -15.61 3.95
C ARG A 45 3.78 -15.95 2.50
N LEU A 46 3.86 -14.97 1.60
CA LEU A 46 3.56 -15.16 0.17
C LEU A 46 4.67 -15.96 -0.52
N ASN A 47 5.94 -15.69 -0.19
CA ASN A 47 7.10 -16.38 -0.76
C ASN A 47 7.14 -17.87 -0.37
N GLN A 48 6.51 -18.25 0.74
CA GLN A 48 6.35 -19.66 1.10
C GLN A 48 5.20 -20.35 0.34
N ARG A 49 4.28 -19.59 -0.25
CA ARG A 49 3.03 -20.09 -0.86
C ARG A 49 3.00 -19.99 -2.37
N THR A 50 3.94 -19.27 -2.97
CA THR A 50 4.00 -19.05 -4.42
C THR A 50 5.41 -19.32 -4.93
N PRO A 51 5.57 -19.70 -6.21
CA PRO A 51 6.89 -19.84 -6.82
C PRO A 51 7.54 -18.47 -7.14
N ILE A 52 6.85 -17.36 -6.86
CA ILE A 52 7.28 -16.00 -7.17
C ILE A 52 7.95 -15.42 -5.92
N HIS A 53 9.17 -14.91 -6.07
CA HIS A 53 9.82 -14.16 -5.00
C HIS A 53 9.26 -12.74 -4.95
N HIS A 54 8.22 -12.55 -4.14
CA HIS A 54 7.67 -11.26 -3.80
C HIS A 54 8.57 -10.50 -2.81
N GLY A 55 8.51 -9.18 -2.84
CA GLY A 55 9.35 -8.32 -2.01
C GLY A 55 10.71 -8.05 -2.65
N GLY A 56 10.73 -7.30 -3.75
CA GLY A 56 11.94 -6.99 -4.52
C GLY A 56 12.90 -5.98 -3.87
N TYR A 57 12.70 -5.64 -2.60
CA TYR A 57 13.54 -4.72 -1.85
C TYR A 57 14.17 -5.43 -0.66
N ASP A 58 15.47 -5.24 -0.47
CA ASP A 58 16.12 -5.46 0.83
C ASP A 58 15.84 -4.30 1.80
N SER A 59 16.25 -4.44 3.06
CA SER A 59 15.98 -3.45 4.10
C SER A 59 16.56 -2.06 3.78
N SER A 60 17.73 -2.00 3.14
CA SER A 60 18.39 -0.72 2.81
C SER A 60 17.72 -0.05 1.61
N GLN A 61 17.32 -0.85 0.61
CA GLN A 61 16.57 -0.37 -0.54
C GLN A 61 15.19 0.14 -0.11
N PHE A 62 14.51 -0.59 0.76
CA PHE A 62 13.22 -0.17 1.30
C PHE A 62 13.35 1.13 2.12
N ASP A 63 14.37 1.24 2.97
CA ASP A 63 14.65 2.48 3.73
C ASP A 63 14.94 3.66 2.77
N ALA A 64 15.72 3.44 1.72
CA ALA A 64 15.98 4.45 0.69
C ALA A 64 14.69 4.91 0.00
N VAL A 65 13.78 4.00 -0.37
CA VAL A 65 12.47 4.36 -0.93
C VAL A 65 11.64 5.18 0.05
N LEU A 66 11.66 4.87 1.34
CA LEU A 66 10.94 5.64 2.36
C LEU A 66 11.47 7.06 2.55
N LEU A 67 12.71 7.33 2.15
CA LEU A 67 13.36 8.64 2.20
C LEU A 67 13.33 9.40 0.86
N ASP A 68 12.95 8.74 -0.23
CA ASP A 68 12.97 9.28 -1.59
C ASP A 68 11.70 10.08 -1.93
N GLU A 69 11.82 11.39 -2.13
CA GLU A 69 10.71 12.31 -2.40
C GLU A 69 9.96 12.02 -3.71
N ASP A 70 10.55 11.26 -4.64
CA ASP A 70 9.87 10.85 -5.88
C ASP A 70 8.79 9.76 -5.65
N PHE A 71 8.73 9.23 -4.43
CA PHE A 71 7.66 8.35 -3.99
C PHE A 71 6.74 9.10 -3.04
N THR A 72 5.44 9.17 -3.37
CA THR A 72 4.41 9.53 -2.41
C THR A 72 4.03 8.30 -1.60
N LYS A 73 4.00 8.42 -0.26
CA LYS A 73 3.64 7.34 0.66
C LYS A 73 2.32 7.68 1.32
N PHE A 74 1.47 6.68 1.45
CA PHE A 74 0.27 6.75 2.28
C PHE A 74 0.46 5.77 3.43
N LEU A 75 0.59 6.31 4.64
CA LEU A 75 0.75 5.54 5.86
C LEU A 75 -0.61 5.40 6.52
N VAL A 76 -1.00 4.18 6.90
CA VAL A 76 -2.27 3.94 7.57
C VAL A 76 -2.06 3.58 9.03
N TYR A 77 -2.83 4.27 9.87
CA TYR A 77 -2.88 4.11 11.30
C TYR A 77 -4.26 3.61 11.71
N THR A 78 -4.30 2.67 12.65
CA THR A 78 -5.52 2.37 13.42
C THR A 78 -5.29 2.85 14.83
N ASP A 79 -6.15 3.77 15.28
CA ASP A 79 -5.92 4.54 16.49
C ASP A 79 -4.57 5.27 16.38
N ASP A 80 -3.55 4.85 17.13
CA ASP A 80 -2.19 5.41 17.07
C ASP A 80 -1.13 4.43 16.55
N GLU A 81 -1.51 3.20 16.20
CA GLU A 81 -0.58 2.20 15.68
C GLU A 81 -0.39 2.37 14.17
N LEU A 82 0.86 2.43 13.70
CA LEU A 82 1.18 2.32 12.27
C LEU A 82 1.00 0.87 11.81
N VAL A 83 -0.03 0.63 11.01
CA VAL A 83 -0.45 -0.72 10.61
C VAL A 83 -0.25 -1.02 9.14
N GLY A 84 0.17 -0.07 8.33
CA GLY A 84 0.47 -0.36 6.93
C GLY A 84 0.89 0.85 6.11
N ALA A 85 1.20 0.58 4.84
CA ALA A 85 1.48 1.61 3.87
C ALA A 85 1.20 1.15 2.44
N THR A 86 1.02 2.12 1.56
CA THR A 86 1.24 1.99 0.13
C THR A 86 2.12 3.14 -0.36
N LEU A 87 2.72 2.96 -1.52
CA LEU A 87 3.59 3.94 -2.15
C LEU A 87 3.23 4.06 -3.62
N ILE A 88 3.41 5.24 -4.18
CA ILE A 88 3.16 5.50 -5.60
C ILE A 88 4.25 6.43 -6.14
N THR A 89 4.70 6.19 -7.37
CA THR A 89 5.66 7.05 -8.07
C THR A 89 5.32 7.12 -9.55
N ASN A 90 5.64 8.22 -10.23
CA ASN A 90 5.65 8.31 -11.69
C ASN A 90 7.06 8.18 -12.30
N VAL A 91 8.08 7.92 -11.48
CA VAL A 91 9.47 7.73 -11.92
C VAL A 91 9.73 6.23 -12.08
N LEU A 92 9.24 5.66 -13.18
CA LEU A 92 9.25 4.19 -13.40
C LEU A 92 10.65 3.57 -13.36
N THR A 93 11.69 4.33 -13.70
CA THR A 93 13.09 3.88 -13.64
C THR A 93 13.58 3.57 -12.22
N LYS A 94 12.87 4.04 -11.18
CA LYS A 94 13.13 3.72 -9.78
C LYS A 94 12.50 2.41 -9.31
N ILE A 95 11.71 1.74 -10.15
CA ILE A 95 11.12 0.43 -9.86
C ILE A 95 11.89 -0.66 -10.62
N PRO A 96 12.74 -1.47 -9.95
CA PRO A 96 13.71 -2.31 -10.63
C PRO A 96 13.11 -3.47 -11.45
N TRP A 97 11.86 -3.85 -11.19
CA TRP A 97 11.16 -4.89 -11.94
C TRP A 97 10.20 -4.34 -13.03
N VAL A 98 10.12 -3.02 -13.19
CA VAL A 98 9.26 -2.39 -14.21
C VAL A 98 10.04 -2.13 -15.50
N ASN A 99 9.50 -2.61 -16.61
CA ASN A 99 10.02 -2.27 -17.94
C ASN A 99 9.53 -0.88 -18.37
N THR A 100 10.32 0.16 -18.09
CA THR A 100 9.96 1.55 -18.44
C THR A 100 9.76 1.73 -19.95
N ALA A 101 10.59 1.07 -20.79
CA ALA A 101 10.53 1.22 -22.24
C ALA A 101 9.20 0.73 -22.84
N TYR A 102 8.54 -0.25 -22.19
CA TYR A 102 7.20 -0.68 -22.58
C TYR A 102 6.20 0.49 -22.54
N PHE A 103 6.23 1.27 -21.46
CA PHE A 103 5.32 2.40 -21.29
C PHE A 103 5.67 3.57 -22.22
N GLU A 104 6.95 3.82 -22.46
CA GLU A 104 7.41 4.83 -23.43
C GLU A 104 6.92 4.53 -24.85
N ASP A 105 6.93 3.25 -25.26
CA ASP A 105 6.47 2.82 -26.58
C ASP A 105 4.93 2.81 -26.72
N HIS A 106 4.22 2.30 -25.71
CA HIS A 106 2.76 2.10 -25.78
C HIS A 106 1.96 3.34 -25.39
N TYR A 107 2.53 4.21 -24.54
CA TYR A 107 1.86 5.40 -24.01
C TYR A 107 2.75 6.66 -24.11
N PRO A 108 3.36 6.97 -25.28
CA PRO A 108 4.43 7.96 -25.41
C PRO A 108 4.06 9.36 -24.91
N ASN A 109 2.82 9.80 -25.14
CA ASN A 109 2.35 11.10 -24.65
C ASN A 109 2.22 11.10 -23.12
N ARG A 110 1.63 10.06 -22.54
CA ARG A 110 1.47 9.95 -21.07
C ARG A 110 2.81 9.77 -20.36
N SER A 111 3.73 9.02 -20.96
CA SER A 111 5.11 8.88 -20.46
C SER A 111 5.84 10.22 -20.44
N ARG A 112 5.76 10.99 -21.54
CA ARG A 112 6.35 12.33 -21.64
C ARG A 112 5.74 13.31 -20.63
N ASP A 113 4.44 13.21 -20.40
CA ASP A 113 3.69 14.11 -19.52
C ASP A 113 3.75 13.67 -18.04
N GLY A 114 4.51 12.61 -17.69
CA GLY A 114 4.64 12.12 -16.32
C GLY A 114 3.35 11.54 -15.73
N LYS A 115 2.44 11.05 -16.59
CA LYS A 115 1.09 10.56 -16.22
C LYS A 115 1.03 9.05 -15.97
N ILE A 116 2.15 8.36 -15.96
CA ILE A 116 2.20 6.91 -15.71
C ILE A 116 2.75 6.69 -14.32
N TYR A 117 1.93 6.10 -13.47
CA TYR A 117 2.23 5.84 -12.08
C TYR A 117 2.38 4.34 -11.86
N PHE A 118 3.24 3.99 -10.90
CA PHE A 118 3.41 2.63 -10.41
C PHE A 118 3.17 2.59 -8.91
N LEU A 119 2.30 1.67 -8.47
CA LEU A 119 2.07 1.35 -7.07
C LEU A 119 2.60 -0.08 -6.83
N PRO A 120 3.78 -0.23 -6.20
CA PRO A 120 4.46 -1.51 -6.12
C PRO A 120 3.92 -2.44 -5.04
N ALA A 121 3.24 -1.90 -4.02
CA ALA A 121 2.66 -2.73 -2.97
C ALA A 121 1.60 -1.98 -2.14
N VAL A 122 0.62 -2.73 -1.65
CA VAL A 122 -0.18 -2.39 -0.47
C VAL A 122 0.22 -3.39 0.62
N VAL A 123 0.84 -2.91 1.70
CA VAL A 123 1.27 -3.78 2.82
C VAL A 123 0.56 -3.38 4.10
N ILE A 124 -0.16 -4.33 4.68
CA ILE A 124 -0.89 -4.18 5.95
C ILE A 124 -0.38 -5.24 6.91
N ASP A 125 -0.18 -4.87 8.17
CA ASP A 125 0.19 -5.80 9.22
C ASP A 125 -0.85 -6.94 9.27
N PRO A 126 -0.42 -8.21 9.22
CA PRO A 126 -1.34 -9.34 9.24
C PRO A 126 -2.30 -9.38 10.43
N LYS A 127 -1.97 -8.76 11.57
CA LYS A 127 -2.89 -8.64 12.72
C LYS A 127 -4.11 -7.75 12.44
N HIS A 128 -4.03 -6.94 11.39
CA HIS A 128 -5.04 -5.99 10.96
C HIS A 128 -5.61 -6.32 9.56
N GLN A 129 -5.23 -7.45 8.97
CA GLN A 129 -5.70 -7.88 7.63
C GLN A 129 -7.20 -8.20 7.57
N ASP A 130 -7.81 -8.58 8.70
CA ASP A 130 -9.25 -8.83 8.79
C ASP A 130 -10.09 -7.56 8.53
N LEU A 131 -9.44 -6.40 8.57
CA LEU A 131 -10.00 -5.12 8.16
C LEU A 131 -9.79 -4.94 6.66
N ARG A 132 -10.46 -5.76 5.82
CA ARG A 132 -10.44 -5.63 4.34
C ARG A 132 -10.65 -4.18 3.86
N LEU A 133 -11.37 -3.38 4.66
CA LEU A 133 -11.59 -1.95 4.43
C LEU A 133 -10.30 -1.10 4.46
N ILE A 134 -9.26 -1.49 5.20
CA ILE A 134 -8.01 -0.71 5.30
C ILE A 134 -7.27 -0.69 3.97
N GLY A 135 -7.00 -1.87 3.39
CA GLY A 135 -6.31 -1.96 2.09
C GLY A 135 -7.07 -1.21 0.99
N ALA A 136 -8.40 -1.37 0.95
CA ALA A 136 -9.26 -0.68 0.01
C ALA A 136 -9.26 0.85 0.20
N LYS A 137 -9.36 1.35 1.44
CA LYS A 137 -9.27 2.78 1.75
C LYS A 137 -7.90 3.36 1.41
N LEU A 138 -6.84 2.59 1.64
CA LEU A 138 -5.47 3.01 1.34
C LEU A 138 -5.24 3.14 -0.17
N LEU A 139 -5.69 2.14 -0.94
CA LEU A 139 -5.69 2.19 -2.39
C LEU A 139 -6.57 3.32 -2.92
N GLN A 140 -7.77 3.53 -2.34
CA GLN A 140 -8.64 4.64 -2.69
C GLN A 140 -7.92 5.98 -2.50
N GLN A 141 -7.26 6.20 -1.36
CA GLN A 141 -6.54 7.44 -1.11
C GLN A 141 -5.42 7.66 -2.14
N ALA A 142 -4.65 6.61 -2.45
CA ALA A 142 -3.60 6.68 -3.47
C ALA A 142 -4.16 6.97 -4.88
N LEU A 143 -5.33 6.42 -5.21
CA LEU A 143 -6.00 6.70 -6.49
C LEU A 143 -6.53 8.13 -6.59
N THR A 144 -6.99 8.72 -5.49
CA THR A 144 -7.54 10.08 -5.50
C THR A 144 -6.50 11.18 -5.76
N THR A 145 -5.20 10.88 -5.64
CA THR A 145 -4.14 11.83 -6.00
C THR A 145 -3.80 11.83 -7.49
N LEU A 146 -4.34 10.88 -8.26
CA LEU A 146 -4.10 10.78 -9.69
C LEU A 146 -4.93 11.82 -10.45
N GLY A 147 -4.27 12.55 -11.35
CA GLY A 147 -4.94 13.47 -12.26
C GLY A 147 -5.69 12.77 -13.39
N GLU A 148 -6.45 13.56 -14.16
CA GLU A 148 -7.14 13.06 -15.35
C GLU A 148 -6.17 12.45 -16.38
N ASP A 149 -6.62 11.40 -17.06
CA ASP A 149 -5.88 10.59 -18.03
C ASP A 149 -4.63 9.86 -17.49
N ALA A 150 -4.48 9.77 -16.17
CA ALA A 150 -3.41 8.98 -15.57
C ALA A 150 -3.54 7.48 -15.90
N VAL A 151 -2.40 6.81 -16.04
CA VAL A 151 -2.31 5.35 -16.09
C VAL A 151 -1.69 4.88 -14.79
N LEU A 152 -2.38 4.00 -14.07
CA LEU A 152 -1.82 3.31 -12.93
C LEU A 152 -1.51 1.86 -13.30
N ALA A 153 -0.24 1.49 -13.20
CA ALA A 153 0.20 0.11 -13.15
C ALA A 153 0.34 -0.33 -11.68
N VAL A 154 -0.20 -1.50 -11.36
CA VAL A 154 -0.34 -1.99 -9.98
C VAL A 154 0.02 -3.45 -9.90
N ASP A 155 0.91 -3.78 -8.96
CA ASP A 155 1.06 -5.13 -8.44
C ASP A 155 0.14 -5.26 -7.22
N TYR A 156 -1.05 -5.84 -7.42
CA TYR A 156 -2.02 -6.08 -6.36
C TYR A 156 -2.35 -7.57 -6.24
N SER A 157 -2.23 -8.09 -5.02
CA SER A 157 -2.60 -9.47 -4.70
C SER A 157 -3.36 -9.48 -3.38
N GLU A 158 -4.58 -10.00 -3.41
CA GLU A 158 -5.33 -10.40 -2.21
C GLU A 158 -5.21 -11.92 -2.07
N THR A 159 -4.87 -12.40 -0.87
CA THR A 159 -4.96 -13.84 -0.51
C THR A 159 -6.09 -14.09 0.47
#